data_AF-A0A842SYS6-F1
#
_entry.id   AF-A0A842SYS6-F1
#
_cell.length_a   1.000
_cell.length_b   1.000
_cell.length_c   1.000
_cell.angle_alpha   90.00
_cell.angle_beta   90.00
_cell.angle_gamma   90.00
#
_symmetry.space_group_name_H-M   'P 1'
#
loop_
_entity.id
_entity.type
_entity.pdbx_description
1 polymer ?
#
loop_
_entity_poly.entity_id
_entity_poly.type
_entity_poly.pdbx_seq_one_letter_code
_entity_poly.pdbx_strand_id
1 'polypeptide(L)'
;MSKFKKKKGKEEREDIGYRTVIFTAIITGTLFIASLLFNGEIFSLTFSNNLIFELVEIVIRTILILLFFLFFTISYANYRDLVGKPIGWKELLFILVLSIIQSILNVYVFLLSLIGLILILLYLYLIQE
;
A
#
# COMPACT_ATOMS: atom_id res chain seq x y z
N MET A 1 -5.55 9.91 -42.64
CA MET A 1 -4.31 9.86 -41.85
C MET A 1 -4.48 10.06 -40.32
N SER A 2 -5.60 10.59 -39.79
CA SER A 2 -5.72 10.87 -38.34
C SER A 2 -6.11 9.66 -37.45
N LYS A 3 -6.74 8.61 -37.98
CA LYS A 3 -7.12 7.41 -37.19
C LYS A 3 -5.92 6.58 -36.72
N PHE A 4 -4.83 6.52 -37.50
CA PHE A 4 -3.64 5.75 -37.14
C PHE A 4 -2.82 6.38 -35.99
N LYS A 5 -2.69 7.72 -35.96
CA LYS A 5 -2.04 8.42 -34.83
C LYS A 5 -2.83 8.27 -33.52
N LYS A 6 -4.17 8.30 -33.58
CA LYS A 6 -5.03 8.08 -32.41
C LYS A 6 -4.91 6.66 -31.83
N LYS A 7 -4.66 5.65 -32.67
CA LYS A 7 -4.48 4.26 -32.24
C LYS A 7 -3.12 4.05 -31.56
N LYS A 8 -2.05 4.59 -32.17
CA LYS A 8 -0.68 4.53 -31.61
C LYS A 8 -0.56 5.18 -30.22
N GLY A 9 -1.15 6.36 -30.03
CA GLY A 9 -1.13 7.05 -28.73
C GLY A 9 -2.00 6.37 -27.65
N LYS A 10 -2.89 5.46 -28.04
CA LYS A 10 -3.70 4.65 -27.10
C LYS A 10 -2.93 3.41 -26.65
N GLU A 11 -2.27 2.73 -27.58
CA GLU A 11 -1.36 1.60 -27.30
C GLU A 11 -0.18 2.02 -26.40
N GLU A 12 0.43 3.20 -26.64
CA GLU A 12 1.52 3.70 -25.78
C GLU A 12 1.05 4.02 -24.35
N ARG A 13 -0.17 4.57 -24.18
CA ARG A 13 -0.73 4.84 -22.85
C ARG A 13 -1.08 3.56 -22.10
N GLU A 14 -1.59 2.56 -22.81
CA GLU A 14 -1.84 1.24 -22.23
C GLU A 14 -0.52 0.58 -21.79
N ASP A 15 0.54 0.60 -22.61
CA ASP A 15 1.85 0.03 -22.23
C ASP A 15 2.46 0.72 -20.99
N ILE A 16 2.38 2.06 -20.91
CA ILE A 16 2.83 2.81 -19.73
C ILE A 16 2.00 2.43 -18.48
N GLY A 17 0.69 2.29 -18.61
CA GLY A 17 -0.19 1.89 -17.52
C GLY A 17 0.16 0.49 -17.00
N TYR A 18 0.34 -0.49 -17.89
CA TYR A 18 0.73 -1.85 -17.52
C TYR A 18 2.07 -1.89 -16.78
N ARG A 19 3.08 -1.16 -17.26
CA ARG A 19 4.39 -1.07 -16.58
C ARG A 19 4.27 -0.47 -15.19
N THR A 20 3.43 0.54 -15.03
CA THR A 20 3.20 1.20 -13.73
C THR A 20 2.52 0.25 -12.74
N VAL A 21 1.53 -0.53 -13.19
CA VAL A 21 0.89 -1.57 -12.37
C VAL A 21 1.90 -2.62 -11.90
N ILE A 22 2.72 -3.13 -12.82
CA ILE A 22 3.74 -4.15 -12.48
C ILE A 22 4.74 -3.59 -11.47
N PHE A 23 5.26 -2.38 -11.71
CA PHE A 23 6.25 -1.76 -10.84
C PHE A 23 5.69 -1.52 -9.43
N THR A 24 4.49 -0.95 -9.34
CA THR A 24 3.81 -0.74 -8.05
C THR A 24 3.48 -2.05 -7.35
N ALA A 25 3.09 -3.10 -8.08
CA ALA A 25 2.84 -4.41 -7.51
C ALA A 25 4.10 -5.05 -6.91
N ILE A 26 5.26 -4.92 -7.56
CA ILE A 26 6.55 -5.39 -7.04
C ILE A 26 6.92 -4.68 -5.74
N ILE A 27 6.73 -3.34 -5.70
CA ILE A 27 6.97 -2.54 -4.50
C ILE A 27 6.03 -2.99 -3.38
N THR A 28 4.74 -3.14 -3.66
CA THR A 28 3.74 -3.61 -2.69
C THR A 28 4.11 -4.98 -2.14
N GLY A 29 4.51 -5.93 -2.99
CA GLY A 29 4.93 -7.26 -2.55
C GLY A 29 6.15 -7.21 -1.64
N THR A 30 7.13 -6.37 -1.97
CA THR A 30 8.33 -6.18 -1.13
C THR A 30 7.97 -5.58 0.23
N LEU A 31 7.12 -4.56 0.25
CA LEU A 31 6.65 -3.92 1.49
C LEU A 31 5.81 -4.87 2.35
N PHE A 32 4.98 -5.71 1.72
CA PHE A 32 4.19 -6.73 2.40
C PHE A 32 5.09 -7.75 3.11
N ILE A 33 6.11 -8.26 2.41
CA ILE A 33 7.06 -9.20 3.01
C ILE A 33 7.83 -8.51 4.15
N ALA A 34 8.32 -7.28 3.93
CA ALA A 34 9.02 -6.53 4.95
C ALA A 34 8.14 -6.29 6.20
N SER A 35 6.86 -5.90 6.02
CA SER A 35 5.96 -5.66 7.15
C SER A 35 5.69 -6.94 7.93
N LEU A 36 5.54 -8.09 7.26
CA LEU A 36 5.40 -9.38 7.92
C LEU A 36 6.65 -9.77 8.72
N LEU A 37 7.85 -9.58 8.17
CA LEU A 37 9.09 -9.95 8.84
C LEU A 37 9.35 -9.11 10.11
N PHE A 38 9.08 -7.81 10.03
CA PHE A 38 9.24 -6.92 11.20
C PHE A 38 8.13 -7.14 12.24
N ASN A 39 6.87 -7.31 11.82
CA ASN A 39 5.79 -7.43 12.78
C ASN A 39 5.60 -8.84 13.35
N GLY A 40 6.03 -9.87 12.61
CA GLY A 40 6.19 -11.23 13.10
C GLY A 40 7.45 -11.43 13.95
N GLU A 41 8.18 -10.35 14.25
CA GLU A 41 9.38 -10.32 15.11
C GLU A 41 10.53 -11.22 14.63
N ILE A 42 10.52 -11.59 13.34
CA ILE A 42 11.63 -12.32 12.70
C ILE A 42 12.86 -11.42 12.59
N PHE A 43 12.63 -10.14 12.32
CA PHE A 43 13.63 -9.08 12.49
C PHE A 43 13.23 -8.19 13.66
N SER A 44 14.14 -8.06 14.63
CA SER A 44 14.00 -7.21 15.80
C SER A 44 15.25 -6.35 15.94
N LEU A 45 15.06 -5.09 16.35
CA LEU A 45 16.15 -4.16 16.65
C LEU A 45 16.46 -4.12 18.16
N THR A 46 15.69 -4.87 18.95
CA THR A 46 15.69 -4.88 20.41
C THR A 46 16.81 -5.76 20.98
N PHE A 47 18.08 -5.44 20.65
CA PHE A 47 19.26 -6.12 21.21
C PHE A 47 19.70 -5.56 22.57
N SER A 48 19.22 -4.36 22.92
CA SER A 48 19.42 -3.76 24.24
C SER A 48 18.07 -3.26 24.73
N ASN A 49 17.68 -3.54 25.98
CA ASN A 49 16.48 -3.01 26.66
C ASN A 49 16.54 -1.47 26.76
N ASN A 50 16.48 -0.81 25.61
CA ASN A 50 16.61 0.61 25.45
C ASN A 50 15.34 1.09 24.76
N LEU A 51 14.58 1.88 25.51
CA LEU A 51 13.29 2.45 25.10
C LEU A 51 13.36 3.16 23.73
N ILE A 52 14.50 3.74 23.37
CA ILE A 52 14.67 4.43 22.08
C ILE A 52 14.55 3.43 20.91
N PHE A 53 15.18 2.26 21.01
CA PHE A 53 15.14 1.26 19.95
C PHE A 53 13.76 0.62 19.81
N GLU A 54 13.05 0.41 20.92
CA GLU A 54 11.65 -0.04 20.91
C GLU A 54 10.74 0.95 20.18
N LEU A 55 10.87 2.26 20.47
CA LEU A 55 10.10 3.29 19.78
C LEU A 55 10.41 3.35 18.28
N VAL A 56 11.69 3.27 17.91
CA VAL A 56 12.11 3.24 16.50
C VAL A 56 11.51 2.02 15.79
N GLU A 57 11.51 0.86 16.44
CA GLU A 57 10.95 -0.37 15.90
C GLU A 57 9.43 -0.27 15.67
N ILE A 58 8.69 0.31 16.63
CA ILE A 58 7.25 0.60 16.48
C ILE A 58 7.00 1.53 15.28
N VAL A 59 7.81 2.57 15.13
CA VAL A 59 7.69 3.53 14.01
C VAL A 59 7.96 2.85 12.67
N ILE A 60 9.03 2.05 12.57
CA ILE A 60 9.36 1.31 11.33
C ILE A 60 8.24 0.35 10.96
N ARG A 61 7.76 -0.45 11.92
CA ARG A 61 6.63 -1.39 11.73
C ARG A 61 5.40 -0.65 11.22
N THR A 62 5.07 0.50 11.84
CA THR A 62 3.93 1.33 11.44
C THR A 62 4.08 1.87 10.01
N ILE A 63 5.25 2.44 9.68
CA ILE A 63 5.52 3.01 8.34
C ILE A 63 5.41 1.92 7.27
N LEU A 64 5.97 0.73 7.51
CA LEU A 64 5.91 -0.37 6.55
C LEU A 64 4.45 -0.78 6.24
N ILE A 65 3.59 -0.85 7.25
CA ILE A 65 2.17 -1.20 7.08
C ILE A 65 1.43 -0.11 6.30
N LEU A 66 1.68 1.16 6.61
CA LEU A 66 1.06 2.29 5.91
C LEU A 66 1.52 2.37 4.45
N LEU A 67 2.81 2.18 4.19
CA LEU A 67 3.34 2.14 2.82
C LEU A 67 2.78 0.94 2.05
N PHE A 68 2.72 -0.24 2.67
CA PHE A 68 2.09 -1.41 2.08
C PHE A 68 0.64 -1.09 1.65
N PHE A 69 -0.17 -0.55 2.56
CA PHE A 69 -1.56 -0.19 2.26
C PHE A 69 -1.66 0.81 1.10
N LEU A 70 -0.84 1.87 1.14
CA LEU A 70 -0.83 2.92 0.13
C LEU A 70 -0.46 2.37 -1.25
N PHE A 71 0.67 1.67 -1.36
CA PHE A 71 1.13 1.13 -2.64
C PHE A 71 0.23 0.02 -3.15
N PHE A 72 -0.38 -0.79 -2.28
CA PHE A 72 -1.40 -1.76 -2.70
C PHE A 72 -2.58 -1.03 -3.33
N THR A 73 -3.11 -0.01 -2.64
CA THR A 73 -4.26 0.75 -3.13
C THR A 73 -3.96 1.43 -4.45
N ILE A 74 -2.79 2.04 -4.62
CA ILE A 74 -2.33 2.65 -5.88
C ILE A 74 -2.21 1.60 -6.98
N SER A 75 -1.54 0.48 -6.73
CA SER A 75 -1.35 -0.59 -7.71
C SER A 75 -2.69 -1.14 -8.17
N TYR A 76 -3.60 -1.38 -7.22
CA TYR A 76 -4.93 -1.89 -7.51
C TYR A 76 -5.80 -0.87 -8.25
N ALA A 77 -5.76 0.41 -7.88
CA ALA A 77 -6.45 1.48 -8.58
C ALA A 77 -5.97 1.58 -10.04
N ASN A 78 -4.66 1.56 -10.27
CA ASN A 78 -4.09 1.58 -11.62
C ASN A 78 -4.52 0.35 -12.46
N TYR A 79 -4.56 -0.83 -11.85
CA TYR A 79 -5.06 -2.04 -12.51
C TYR A 79 -6.55 -1.90 -12.89
N ARG A 80 -7.34 -1.35 -11.98
CA ARG A 80 -8.77 -1.10 -12.15
C ARG A 80 -9.06 -0.10 -13.26
N ASP A 81 -8.24 0.94 -13.38
CA ASP A 81 -8.29 1.89 -14.49
C ASP A 81 -7.99 1.24 -15.84
N LEU A 82 -7.01 0.33 -15.92
CA LEU A 82 -6.72 -0.44 -17.15
C LEU A 82 -7.89 -1.35 -17.58
N VAL A 83 -8.61 -1.91 -16.61
CA VAL A 83 -9.79 -2.76 -16.86
C VAL A 83 -11.06 -1.91 -17.06
N GLY A 84 -10.96 -0.58 -16.92
CA GLY A 84 -12.05 0.37 -17.11
C GLY A 84 -13.15 0.29 -16.04
N LYS A 85 -12.80 -0.15 -14.82
CA LYS A 85 -13.74 -0.26 -13.70
C LYS A 85 -13.16 0.44 -12.48
N PRO A 86 -13.85 1.36 -11.81
CA PRO A 86 -13.32 2.02 -10.60
C PRO A 86 -13.07 1.02 -9.46
N ILE A 87 -12.21 1.40 -8.52
CA ILE A 87 -12.04 0.65 -7.26
C ILE A 87 -13.33 0.73 -6.43
N GLY A 88 -13.83 -0.41 -5.97
CA GLY A 88 -14.99 -0.46 -5.11
C GLY A 88 -14.64 -0.45 -3.63
N TRP A 89 -15.64 -0.17 -2.80
CA TRP A 89 -15.51 -0.21 -1.34
C TRP A 89 -15.15 -1.61 -0.80
N LYS A 90 -15.58 -2.68 -1.48
CA LYS A 90 -15.28 -4.06 -1.05
C LYS A 90 -13.79 -4.36 -1.17
N GLU A 91 -13.19 -3.92 -2.27
CA GLU A 91 -11.77 -4.08 -2.54
C GLU A 91 -10.93 -3.23 -1.57
N LEU A 92 -11.32 -1.97 -1.34
CA LEU A 92 -10.68 -1.13 -0.31
C LEU A 92 -10.77 -1.74 1.10
N LEU A 93 -11.95 -2.26 1.47
CA LEU A 93 -12.16 -2.90 2.77
C LEU A 93 -11.30 -4.15 2.91
N PHE A 94 -11.14 -4.94 1.84
CA PHE A 94 -10.26 -6.11 1.86
C PHE A 94 -8.80 -5.71 2.14
N ILE A 95 -8.29 -4.68 1.45
CA ILE A 95 -6.92 -4.18 1.66
C ILE A 95 -6.77 -3.64 3.09
N LEU A 96 -7.79 -2.94 3.61
CA LEU A 96 -7.80 -2.43 4.97
C LEU A 96 -7.72 -3.56 6.00
N VAL A 97 -8.51 -4.61 5.83
CA VAL A 97 -8.49 -5.79 6.72
C VAL A 97 -7.12 -6.46 6.70
N LEU A 98 -6.50 -6.61 5.53
CA LEU A 98 -5.14 -7.16 5.44
C LEU A 98 -4.12 -6.32 6.22
N SER A 99 -4.17 -4.99 6.10
CA SER A 99 -3.28 -4.09 6.86
C SER A 99 -3.54 -4.13 8.37
N ILE A 100 -4.79 -4.29 8.80
CA ILE A 100 -5.14 -4.44 10.22
C ILE A 100 -4.61 -5.76 10.79
N ILE A 101 -4.76 -6.87 10.06
CA ILE A 101 -4.24 -8.17 10.49
C ILE A 101 -2.72 -8.10 10.71
N GLN A 102 -2.01 -7.34 9.88
CA GLN A 102 -0.57 -7.16 10.05
C GLN A 102 -0.24 -6.46 11.37
N SER A 103 -1.04 -5.50 11.84
CA SER A 103 -0.70 -4.69 13.02
C SER A 103 -1.22 -5.24 14.35
N ILE A 104 -2.08 -6.26 14.35
CA ILE A 104 -2.79 -6.74 15.54
C ILE A 104 -1.88 -7.29 16.66
N LEU A 105 -0.66 -7.72 16.33
CA LEU A 105 0.27 -8.32 17.28
C LEU A 105 0.86 -7.33 18.29
N ASN A 106 0.83 -6.03 17.99
CA ASN A 106 1.34 -4.99 18.89
C ASN A 106 0.34 -3.83 18.97
N VAL A 107 -0.16 -3.54 20.17
CA VAL A 107 -1.21 -2.54 20.38
C VAL A 107 -0.82 -1.12 19.93
N TYR A 108 0.45 -0.74 20.08
CA TYR A 108 0.93 0.58 19.67
C TYR A 108 1.02 0.68 18.16
N VAL A 109 1.58 -0.35 17.50
CA VAL A 109 1.61 -0.45 16.04
C VAL A 109 0.19 -0.49 15.47
N PHE A 110 -0.72 -1.22 16.11
CA PHE A 110 -2.13 -1.28 15.75
C PHE A 110 -2.79 0.09 15.80
N LEU A 111 -2.72 0.81 16.91
CA LEU A 111 -3.37 2.12 17.05
C LEU A 111 -2.80 3.16 16.08
N LEU A 112 -1.47 3.21 15.95
CA LEU A 112 -0.81 4.16 15.04
C LEU A 112 -1.13 3.84 13.57
N SER A 113 -1.07 2.57 13.19
CA SER A 113 -1.44 2.15 11.83
C SER A 113 -2.91 2.40 11.55
N LEU A 114 -3.83 2.14 12.49
CA LEU A 114 -5.25 2.41 12.33
C LEU A 114 -5.52 3.89 12.05
N ILE A 115 -4.90 4.79 12.82
CA ILE A 115 -5.01 6.25 12.59
C ILE A 115 -4.46 6.61 11.21
N GLY A 116 -3.27 6.11 10.87
CA GLY A 116 -2.67 6.38 9.56
C GLY A 116 -3.50 5.84 8.40
N LEU A 117 -4.10 4.66 8.53
CA LEU A 117 -4.99 4.06 7.53
C LEU A 117 -6.25 4.90 7.34
N ILE A 118 -6.86 5.39 8.43
CA ILE A 118 -8.00 6.30 8.36
C ILE A 118 -7.61 7.60 7.63
N LEU A 119 -6.44 8.17 7.94
CA LEU A 119 -5.95 9.37 7.26
C LEU A 119 -5.70 9.14 5.77
N ILE A 120 -5.13 8.00 5.38
CA ILE A 120 -4.93 7.65 3.97
C ILE A 120 -6.28 7.48 3.27
N LEU A 121 -7.24 6.77 3.87
CA LEU A 121 -8.57 6.61 3.31
C LEU A 121 -9.30 7.96 3.14
N LEU A 122 -9.19 8.84 4.14
CA LEU A 122 -9.77 10.18 4.08
C LEU A 122 -9.11 11.02 2.98
N TYR A 123 -7.78 10.97 2.85
CA TYR A 123 -7.06 11.61 1.76
C TYR A 123 -7.52 11.11 0.38
N LEU A 124 -7.62 9.79 0.21
CA LEU A 124 -8.07 9.18 -1.04
C LEU A 124 -9.53 9.52 -1.37
N TYR A 125 -10.38 9.63 -0.35
CA TYR A 125 -11.77 10.05 -0.52
C TYR A 125 -11.86 11.50 -0.99
N LEU A 126 -11.10 12.41 -0.37
CA LEU A 126 -11.10 13.84 -0.72
C LEU A 126 -10.55 14.14 -2.11
N ILE A 127 -9.64 13.32 -2.64
CA ILE A 127 -9.06 13.51 -3.98
C ILE A 127 -9.89 12.86 -5.10
N GLN A 128 -10.91 12.06 -4.74
CA GLN A 128 -11.80 11.40 -5.70
C GLN A 128 -12.91 12.31 -6.24
N GLU A 129 -13.08 13.52 -5.69
CA GLU A 129 -13.89 14.62 -6.25
C GLU A 129 -13.16 15.38 -7.37
#